data_AF-A0A6L8F173-F1
#
_entry.id   AF-A0A6L8F173-F1
#
_cell.length_a   1.000
_cell.length_b   1.000
_cell.length_c   1.000
_cell.angle_alpha   90.00
_cell.angle_beta   90.00
_cell.angle_gamma   90.00
#
_symmetry.space_group_name_H-M   'P 1'
#
loop_
_entity.id
_entity.type
_entity.pdbx_description
1 polymer ?
#
loop_
_entity_poly.entity_id
_entity_poly.type
_entity_poly.pdbx_seq_one_letter_code
_entity_poly.pdbx_strand_id
1 'polypeptide(L)'
;MPNITEMNPTEFSELLHTLVNEELFKSRERLAALLAKDSPQEALEAEFFHFHGDYVDFAYWLEDYEEDPLEGLTPDTPLAKKLKRQREYVLANRKTTLKERNFRRMGLYLYSDPMPVKKIVELPPDEYRNLLRFLVAQELFPVRERLVALLAQNPSDQALDIAFRELYVAYELLEVAFEDYHYDPDEGLELRPEFAEELEQRIADHEAGEAKMFTLEEVAKEFGVKLKCTR
;
A
#
# COMPACT_ATOMS: atom_id res chain seq x y z
N MET A 1 0.39 10.97 -12.17
CA MET A 1 1.73 11.29 -12.71
C MET A 1 1.64 11.36 -14.24
N PRO A 2 2.68 11.76 -15.03
CA PRO A 2 2.63 11.52 -16.47
C PRO A 2 2.46 10.02 -16.73
N ASN A 3 1.69 9.64 -17.75
CA ASN A 3 1.51 8.24 -18.14
C ASN A 3 2.88 7.68 -18.59
N ILE A 4 3.26 6.43 -18.27
CA ILE A 4 4.55 5.83 -18.67
C ILE A 4 4.72 5.87 -20.19
N THR A 5 3.62 5.79 -20.94
CA THR A 5 3.60 5.92 -22.41
C THR A 5 4.00 7.31 -22.92
N GLU A 6 3.93 8.33 -22.06
CA GLU A 6 4.33 9.71 -22.34
C GLU A 6 5.73 10.04 -21.79
N MET A 7 6.29 9.18 -20.94
CA MET A 7 7.62 9.38 -20.37
C MET A 7 8.70 9.14 -21.43
N ASN A 8 9.70 10.02 -21.45
CA ASN A 8 10.92 9.74 -22.19
C ASN A 8 11.76 8.67 -21.45
N PRO A 9 12.74 8.04 -22.12
CA PRO A 9 13.52 6.95 -21.51
C PRO A 9 14.24 7.32 -20.20
N THR A 10 14.63 8.59 -20.03
CA THR A 10 15.29 9.05 -18.80
C THR A 10 14.29 9.11 -17.65
N GLU A 11 13.13 9.73 -17.88
CA GLU A 11 12.04 9.80 -16.90
C GLU A 11 11.57 8.41 -16.47
N PHE A 12 11.44 7.49 -17.43
CA PHE A 12 11.06 6.12 -17.15
C PHE A 12 12.13 5.38 -16.32
N SER A 13 13.40 5.54 -16.66
CA SER A 13 14.50 4.97 -15.87
C SER A 13 14.54 5.54 -14.44
N GLU A 14 14.30 6.84 -14.26
CA GLU A 14 14.24 7.50 -12.95
C GLU A 14 13.04 7.00 -12.13
N LEU A 15 11.88 6.81 -12.77
CA LEU A 15 10.72 6.19 -12.12
C LEU A 15 11.07 4.78 -11.63
N LEU A 16 11.68 3.94 -12.46
CA LEU A 16 12.07 2.58 -12.05
C LEU A 16 13.07 2.59 -10.90
N HIS A 17 14.02 3.52 -10.89
CA HIS A 17 14.91 3.73 -9.75
C HIS A 17 14.16 4.13 -8.48
N THR A 18 13.10 4.92 -8.59
CA THR A 18 12.26 5.30 -7.45
C THR A 18 11.50 4.09 -6.93
N LEU A 19 10.76 3.40 -7.82
CA LEU A 19 9.95 2.22 -7.50
C LEU A 19 10.75 1.13 -6.80
N VAL A 20 11.94 0.77 -7.29
CA VAL A 20 12.73 -0.29 -6.65
C VAL A 20 13.29 0.10 -5.28
N ASN A 21 13.30 1.37 -4.91
CA ASN A 21 13.83 1.86 -3.64
C ASN A 21 12.74 2.20 -2.61
N GLU A 22 11.47 1.95 -2.95
CA GLU A 22 10.33 2.13 -2.04
C GLU A 22 10.49 1.36 -0.72
N GLU A 23 9.91 1.90 0.36
CA GLU A 23 10.08 1.37 1.71
C GLU A 23 9.47 -0.04 1.87
N LEU A 24 8.52 -0.41 1.02
CA LEU A 24 7.89 -1.74 0.98
C LEU A 24 8.93 -2.88 0.95
N PHE A 25 10.01 -2.70 0.21
CA PHE A 25 11.05 -3.71 0.09
C PHE A 25 11.85 -3.85 1.39
N LYS A 26 12.02 -2.75 2.14
CA LYS A 26 12.71 -2.77 3.44
C LYS A 26 11.80 -3.33 4.54
N SER A 27 10.53 -2.94 4.59
CA SER A 27 9.56 -3.53 5.53
C SER A 27 9.38 -5.03 5.29
N ARG A 28 9.38 -5.48 4.04
CA ARG A 28 9.41 -6.92 3.73
C ARG A 28 10.61 -7.63 4.37
N GLU A 29 11.81 -7.10 4.24
CA GLU A 29 13.01 -7.72 4.85
C GLU A 29 12.93 -7.77 6.38
N ARG A 30 12.44 -6.69 6.99
CA ARG A 30 12.24 -6.64 8.45
C ARG A 30 11.20 -7.69 8.89
N LEU A 31 10.07 -7.76 8.19
CA LEU A 31 9.00 -8.72 8.48
C LEU A 31 9.48 -10.17 8.29
N ALA A 32 10.20 -10.46 7.21
CA ALA A 32 10.79 -11.77 6.96
C ALA A 32 11.80 -12.16 8.04
N ALA A 33 12.62 -11.22 8.51
CA ALA A 33 13.57 -11.45 9.60
C ALA A 33 12.86 -11.73 10.94
N LEU A 34 11.74 -11.05 11.24
CA LEU A 34 10.93 -11.32 12.43
C LEU A 34 10.30 -12.71 12.39
N LEU A 35 9.77 -13.12 11.23
CA LEU A 35 9.22 -14.46 11.00
C LEU A 35 10.27 -15.56 11.16
N ALA A 36 11.49 -15.35 10.64
CA ALA A 36 12.59 -16.31 10.76
C ALA A 36 13.08 -16.49 12.20
N LYS A 37 12.94 -15.47 13.05
CA LYS A 37 13.28 -15.49 14.47
C LYS A 37 12.16 -16.01 15.38
N ASP A 38 11.01 -16.36 14.80
CA ASP A 38 9.81 -16.73 15.54
C ASP A 38 9.40 -15.66 16.57
N SER A 39 9.50 -14.39 16.17
CA SER A 39 9.25 -13.24 17.06
C SER A 39 7.83 -13.24 17.63
N PRO A 40 7.56 -12.56 18.76
CA PRO A 40 6.22 -12.43 19.32
C PRO A 40 5.20 -11.82 18.35
N GLN A 41 3.91 -12.09 18.60
CA GLN A 41 2.80 -11.63 17.75
C GLN A 41 2.79 -10.10 17.63
N GLU A 42 3.00 -9.39 18.73
CA GLU A 42 2.97 -7.93 18.80
C GLU A 42 4.04 -7.29 17.92
N ALA A 43 5.22 -7.92 17.82
CA ALA A 43 6.29 -7.45 16.94
C ALA A 43 5.96 -7.66 15.46
N LEU A 44 5.26 -8.75 15.13
CA LEU A 44 4.80 -9.03 13.78
C LEU A 44 3.68 -8.06 13.36
N GLU A 45 2.73 -7.77 14.25
CA GLU A 45 1.66 -6.80 14.02
C GLU A 45 2.19 -5.39 13.80
N ALA A 46 3.14 -4.95 14.62
CA ALA A 46 3.77 -3.63 14.47
C ALA A 46 4.51 -3.49 13.12
N GLU A 47 5.26 -4.51 12.70
CA GLU A 47 5.93 -4.47 11.40
C GLU A 47 4.95 -4.66 10.23
N PHE A 48 3.87 -5.44 10.41
CA PHE A 48 2.83 -5.57 9.40
C PHE A 48 2.10 -4.25 9.15
N PHE A 49 1.86 -3.45 10.19
CA PHE A 49 1.32 -2.10 10.04
C PHE A 49 2.18 -1.26 9.09
N HIS A 50 3.51 -1.26 9.29
CA HIS A 50 4.45 -0.58 8.40
C HIS A 50 4.47 -1.18 7.00
N PHE A 51 4.53 -2.51 6.88
CA PHE A 51 4.50 -3.21 5.60
C PHE A 51 3.24 -2.89 4.79
N HIS A 52 2.08 -2.87 5.44
CA HIS A 52 0.82 -2.53 4.79
C HIS A 52 0.83 -1.07 4.34
N GLY A 53 1.24 -0.13 5.20
CA GLY A 53 1.35 1.29 4.82
C GLY A 53 2.27 1.50 3.61
N ASP A 54 3.47 0.91 3.64
CA ASP A 54 4.41 1.00 2.51
C ASP A 54 3.86 0.33 1.23
N TYR A 55 3.06 -0.73 1.38
CA TYR A 55 2.38 -1.38 0.27
C TYR A 55 1.32 -0.46 -0.34
N VAL A 56 0.55 0.26 0.47
CA VAL A 56 -0.46 1.21 0.00
C VAL A 56 0.19 2.32 -0.82
N ASP A 57 1.29 2.88 -0.33
CA ASP A 57 2.06 3.89 -1.06
C ASP A 57 2.57 3.34 -2.40
N PHE A 58 3.15 2.13 -2.39
CA PHE A 58 3.63 1.46 -3.60
C PHE A 58 2.50 1.18 -4.61
N ALA A 59 1.32 0.78 -4.14
CA ALA A 59 0.18 0.53 -4.99
C ALA A 59 -0.27 1.81 -5.72
N TYR A 60 -0.35 2.95 -5.03
CA TYR A 60 -0.72 4.22 -5.65
C TYR A 60 0.22 4.65 -6.76
N TRP A 61 1.52 4.35 -6.65
CA TRP A 61 2.47 4.60 -7.73
C TRP A 61 2.18 3.79 -8.99
N LEU A 62 1.66 2.56 -8.84
CA LEU A 62 1.45 1.64 -9.96
C LEU A 62 0.05 1.74 -10.56
N GLU A 63 -0.97 2.12 -9.80
CA GLU A 63 -2.34 2.13 -10.30
C GLU A 63 -2.63 3.09 -11.46
N ASP A 64 -1.80 4.13 -11.61
CA ASP A 64 -1.79 5.00 -12.79
C ASP A 64 -1.52 4.23 -14.11
N TYR A 65 -1.11 2.95 -14.03
CA TYR A 65 -0.70 2.11 -15.16
C TYR A 65 -1.46 0.78 -15.28
N GLU A 66 -2.69 0.67 -14.74
CA GLU A 66 -3.53 -0.55 -14.81
C GLU A 66 -4.08 -0.92 -16.21
N GLU A 67 -3.56 -0.28 -17.26
CA GLU A 67 -3.77 -0.74 -18.65
C GLU A 67 -3.15 -2.13 -18.88
N ASP A 68 -3.47 -2.79 -20.01
CA ASP A 68 -3.03 -4.17 -20.25
C ASP A 68 -1.48 -4.27 -20.28
N PRO A 69 -0.84 -4.84 -19.23
CA PRO A 69 0.62 -4.87 -19.14
C PRO A 69 1.25 -5.81 -20.18
N LEU A 70 0.43 -6.52 -20.96
CA LEU A 70 0.86 -7.41 -22.05
C LEU A 70 0.78 -6.76 -23.41
N GLU A 71 0.20 -5.56 -23.53
CA GLU A 71 0.01 -4.90 -24.81
C GLU A 71 1.37 -4.64 -25.50
N GLY A 72 1.52 -5.10 -26.74
CA GLY A 72 2.74 -4.97 -27.52
C GLY A 72 3.79 -6.07 -27.30
N LEU A 73 3.58 -7.02 -26.38
CA LEU A 73 4.48 -8.18 -26.22
C LEU A 73 4.29 -9.19 -27.35
N THR A 74 5.40 -9.77 -27.83
CA THR A 74 5.35 -10.88 -28.80
C THR A 74 4.78 -12.15 -28.13
N PRO A 75 3.59 -12.64 -28.53
CA PRO A 75 2.83 -13.63 -27.76
C PRO A 75 3.53 -14.98 -27.56
N ASP A 76 4.41 -15.35 -28.50
CA ASP A 76 5.02 -16.68 -28.51
C ASP A 76 6.25 -16.84 -27.60
N THR A 77 6.73 -15.74 -27.02
CA THR A 77 7.88 -15.76 -26.12
C THR A 77 7.54 -16.43 -24.78
N PRO A 78 8.49 -17.13 -24.13
CA PRO A 78 8.26 -17.72 -22.81
C PRO A 78 7.80 -16.70 -21.76
N LEU A 79 8.33 -15.48 -21.81
CA LEU A 79 7.94 -14.38 -20.93
C LEU A 79 6.49 -13.96 -21.16
N ALA A 80 6.08 -13.69 -22.41
CA ALA A 80 4.71 -13.31 -22.71
C ALA A 80 3.71 -14.38 -22.27
N LYS A 81 4.05 -15.66 -22.44
CA LYS A 81 3.24 -16.79 -21.95
C LYS A 81 3.15 -16.83 -20.42
N LYS A 82 4.26 -16.60 -19.71
CA LYS A 82 4.28 -16.50 -18.23
C LYS A 82 3.36 -15.38 -17.76
N LEU A 83 3.57 -14.16 -18.28
CA LEU A 83 2.83 -12.97 -17.87
C LEU A 83 1.35 -13.09 -18.24
N LYS A 84 1.02 -13.63 -19.41
CA LYS A 84 -0.36 -13.95 -19.81
C LYS A 84 -1.06 -14.86 -18.80
N ARG A 85 -0.43 -15.97 -18.42
CA ARG A 85 -1.01 -16.90 -17.44
C ARG A 85 -1.24 -16.22 -16.08
N GLN A 86 -0.30 -15.41 -15.63
CA GLN A 86 -0.43 -14.67 -14.37
C GLN A 86 -1.54 -13.63 -14.46
N ARG A 87 -1.63 -12.89 -15.57
CA ARG A 87 -2.69 -11.90 -15.81
C ARG A 87 -4.07 -12.55 -15.89
N GLU A 88 -4.20 -13.69 -16.57
CA GLU A 88 -5.43 -14.47 -16.61
C GLU A 88 -5.86 -14.93 -15.21
N TYR A 89 -4.89 -15.36 -14.38
CA TYR A 89 -5.17 -15.67 -12.97
C TYR A 89 -5.65 -14.44 -12.20
N VAL A 90 -4.99 -13.29 -12.36
CA VAL A 90 -5.41 -12.03 -11.71
C VAL A 90 -6.84 -11.69 -12.09
N LEU A 91 -7.15 -11.66 -13.40
CA LEU A 91 -8.48 -11.33 -13.91
C LEU A 91 -9.56 -12.30 -13.44
N ALA A 92 -9.23 -13.58 -13.27
CA ALA A 92 -10.17 -14.59 -12.81
C ALA A 92 -10.46 -14.52 -11.30
N ASN A 93 -9.55 -13.94 -10.50
CA ASN A 93 -9.64 -13.93 -9.03
C ASN A 93 -9.85 -12.54 -8.42
N ARG A 94 -9.62 -11.46 -9.18
CA ARG A 94 -9.91 -10.09 -8.78
C ARG A 94 -11.42 -9.92 -8.62
N LYS A 95 -11.84 -9.49 -7.43
CA LYS A 95 -13.25 -9.25 -7.07
C LYS A 95 -13.59 -7.78 -7.07
N THR A 96 -12.58 -6.93 -7.00
CA THR A 96 -12.70 -5.49 -6.82
C THR A 96 -12.32 -4.70 -8.07
N THR A 97 -13.01 -3.58 -8.25
CA THR A 97 -12.56 -2.49 -9.12
C THR A 97 -11.41 -1.71 -8.48
N LEU A 98 -10.67 -0.94 -9.28
CA LEU A 98 -9.64 -0.01 -8.80
C LEU A 98 -10.17 0.91 -7.68
N LYS A 99 -11.36 1.46 -7.89
CA LYS A 99 -12.00 2.33 -6.91
C LYS A 99 -12.24 1.60 -5.59
N GLU A 100 -12.74 0.37 -5.62
CA GLU A 100 -12.99 -0.41 -4.40
C GLU A 100 -11.68 -0.72 -3.65
N ARG A 101 -10.61 -1.14 -4.34
CA ARG A 101 -9.29 -1.37 -3.70
C ARG A 101 -8.76 -0.13 -3.00
N ASN A 102 -8.92 1.04 -3.61
CA ASN A 102 -8.52 2.30 -3.00
C ASN A 102 -9.24 2.59 -1.69
N PHE A 103 -10.53 2.29 -1.60
CA PHE A 103 -11.25 2.41 -0.33
C PHE A 103 -10.78 1.36 0.68
N ARG A 104 -10.63 0.11 0.26
CA ARG A 104 -10.21 -0.98 1.15
C ARG A 104 -8.85 -0.75 1.80
N ARG A 105 -7.88 -0.20 1.08
CA ARG A 105 -6.56 0.16 1.62
C ARG A 105 -6.61 1.18 2.75
N MET A 106 -7.67 2.00 2.80
CA MET A 106 -7.96 2.94 3.87
C MET A 106 -8.83 2.33 4.99
N GLY A 107 -9.08 1.02 4.98
CA GLY A 107 -10.01 0.36 5.90
C GLY A 107 -11.50 0.56 5.57
N LEU A 108 -11.83 1.20 4.45
CA LEU A 108 -13.19 1.59 4.09
C LEU A 108 -13.80 0.66 3.03
N TYR A 109 -15.14 0.55 3.04
CA TYR A 109 -15.90 -0.23 2.04
C TYR A 109 -16.95 0.61 1.34
N LEU A 110 -17.02 0.44 0.02
CA LEU A 110 -18.16 0.94 -0.74
C LEU A 110 -19.34 -0.01 -0.59
N TYR A 111 -20.56 0.50 -0.70
CA TYR A 111 -21.77 -0.35 -0.63
C TYR A 111 -21.81 -1.45 -1.71
N SER A 112 -21.14 -1.24 -2.85
CA SER A 112 -21.02 -2.23 -3.93
C SER A 112 -19.98 -3.31 -3.66
N ASP A 113 -19.17 -3.15 -2.63
CA ASP A 113 -17.92 -3.88 -2.46
C ASP A 113 -18.19 -5.30 -1.91
N PRO A 114 -17.69 -6.38 -2.56
CA PRO A 114 -17.78 -7.71 -1.98
C PRO A 114 -16.93 -7.83 -0.70
N MET A 115 -17.56 -7.77 0.47
CA MET A 115 -16.87 -7.82 1.76
C MET A 115 -15.87 -9.00 1.87
N PRO A 116 -14.60 -8.74 2.26
CA PRO A 116 -13.64 -9.77 2.58
C PRO A 116 -14.16 -10.71 3.66
N VAL A 117 -13.80 -11.98 3.55
CA VAL A 117 -14.28 -13.03 4.46
C VAL A 117 -13.44 -13.17 5.72
N LYS A 118 -12.22 -12.62 5.73
CA LYS A 118 -11.28 -12.71 6.84
C LYS A 118 -10.84 -11.33 7.27
N LYS A 119 -10.84 -11.07 8.57
CA LYS A 119 -10.28 -9.86 9.15
C LYS A 119 -8.89 -10.17 9.71
N ILE A 120 -7.86 -9.45 9.26
CA ILE A 120 -6.47 -9.76 9.60
C ILE A 120 -6.25 -9.72 11.13
N VAL A 121 -6.82 -8.72 11.81
CA VAL A 121 -6.68 -8.56 13.27
C VAL A 121 -7.40 -9.64 14.09
N GLU A 122 -8.32 -10.39 13.47
CA GLU A 122 -9.05 -11.49 14.13
C GLU A 122 -8.44 -12.87 13.80
N LEU A 123 -7.38 -12.92 12.99
CA LEU A 123 -6.76 -14.20 12.63
C LEU A 123 -6.11 -14.86 13.85
N PRO A 124 -6.29 -16.19 14.02
CA PRO A 124 -5.50 -16.94 14.99
C PRO A 124 -3.99 -16.77 14.75
N PRO A 125 -3.14 -16.78 15.79
CA PRO A 125 -1.70 -16.50 15.65
C PRO A 125 -0.98 -17.33 14.56
N ASP A 126 -1.31 -18.61 14.43
CA ASP A 126 -0.74 -19.48 13.40
C ASP A 126 -1.19 -19.09 12.00
N GLU A 127 -2.47 -18.74 11.83
CA GLU A 127 -3.02 -18.28 10.55
C GLU A 127 -2.43 -16.92 10.16
N TYR A 128 -2.30 -16.01 11.12
CA TYR A 128 -1.66 -14.71 10.93
C TYR A 128 -0.21 -14.87 10.47
N ARG A 129 0.60 -15.70 11.16
CA ARG A 129 1.97 -16.00 10.73
C ARG A 129 2.03 -16.60 9.34
N ASN A 130 1.09 -17.48 8.98
CA ASN A 130 1.03 -18.09 7.66
C ASN A 130 0.67 -17.07 6.58
N LEU A 131 -0.25 -16.15 6.86
CA LEU A 131 -0.53 -15.01 5.99
C LEU A 131 0.73 -14.17 5.77
N LEU A 132 1.42 -13.77 6.83
CA LEU A 132 2.65 -12.97 6.69
C LEU A 132 3.72 -13.70 5.89
N ARG A 133 3.94 -15.00 6.11
CA ARG A 133 4.86 -15.83 5.31
C ARG A 133 4.46 -15.86 3.84
N PHE A 134 3.16 -15.96 3.56
CA PHE A 134 2.65 -15.94 2.19
C PHE A 134 2.87 -14.57 1.54
N LEU A 135 2.62 -13.47 2.25
CA LEU A 135 2.80 -12.12 1.75
C LEU A 135 4.27 -11.82 1.45
N VAL A 136 5.21 -12.10 2.36
CA VAL A 136 6.65 -11.83 2.13
C VAL A 136 7.28 -12.72 1.05
N ALA A 137 6.59 -13.77 0.62
CA ALA A 137 7.01 -14.71 -0.42
C ALA A 137 6.41 -14.41 -1.80
N GLN A 138 5.64 -13.33 -1.96
CA GLN A 138 5.05 -12.96 -3.26
C GLN A 138 6.12 -12.69 -4.33
N GLU A 139 5.76 -12.95 -5.60
CA GLU A 139 6.64 -12.82 -6.77
C GLU A 139 7.19 -11.39 -6.95
N LEU A 140 6.54 -10.38 -6.39
CA LEU A 140 6.96 -8.98 -6.43
C LEU A 140 8.41 -8.79 -5.95
N PHE A 141 8.79 -9.45 -4.84
CA PHE A 141 10.11 -9.27 -4.22
C PHE A 141 11.27 -9.81 -5.08
N PRO A 142 11.25 -11.08 -5.55
CA PRO A 142 12.30 -11.56 -6.45
C PRO A 142 12.27 -10.88 -7.82
N VAL A 143 11.13 -10.38 -8.30
CA VAL A 143 11.08 -9.56 -9.52
C VAL A 143 11.82 -8.24 -9.32
N ARG A 144 11.59 -7.56 -8.19
CA ARG A 144 12.31 -6.33 -7.86
C ARG A 144 13.82 -6.55 -7.77
N GLU A 145 14.28 -7.66 -7.19
CA GLU A 145 15.72 -7.97 -7.15
C GLU A 145 16.32 -8.08 -8.57
N ARG A 146 15.62 -8.72 -9.50
CA ARG A 146 16.05 -8.80 -10.90
C ARG A 146 16.08 -7.43 -11.57
N LEU A 147 15.07 -6.58 -11.32
CA LEU A 147 15.04 -5.22 -11.85
C LEU A 147 16.18 -4.36 -11.30
N VAL A 148 16.50 -4.45 -10.00
CA VAL A 148 17.67 -3.76 -9.43
C VAL A 148 18.97 -4.21 -10.09
N ALA A 149 19.14 -5.52 -10.28
CA ALA A 149 20.32 -6.06 -10.96
C ALA A 149 20.41 -5.60 -12.44
N LEU A 150 19.27 -5.44 -13.10
CA LEU A 150 19.20 -4.94 -14.47
C LEU A 150 19.56 -3.45 -14.55
N LEU A 151 19.03 -2.61 -13.66
CA LEU A 151 19.32 -1.17 -13.62
C LEU A 151 20.82 -0.88 -13.43
N ALA A 152 21.56 -1.76 -12.75
CA ALA A 152 23.00 -1.65 -12.59
C ALA A 152 23.82 -1.89 -13.87
N GLN A 153 23.20 -2.39 -14.96
CA GLN A 153 23.89 -2.85 -16.17
C GLN A 153 23.73 -1.90 -17.38
N ASN A 154 23.22 -0.68 -17.20
CA ASN A 154 22.87 0.24 -18.28
C ASN A 154 21.97 -0.44 -19.34
N PRO A 155 20.78 -0.90 -18.95
CA PRO A 155 19.90 -1.69 -19.80
C PRO A 155 19.34 -0.87 -20.98
N SER A 156 18.87 -1.57 -22.02
CA SER A 156 18.09 -0.93 -23.08
C SER A 156 16.67 -0.60 -22.61
N ASP A 157 16.04 0.40 -23.24
CA ASP A 157 14.66 0.80 -22.96
C ASP A 157 13.69 -0.39 -23.06
N GLN A 158 13.89 -1.26 -24.05
CA GLN A 158 13.09 -2.48 -24.21
C GLN A 158 13.25 -3.46 -23.03
N ALA A 159 14.46 -3.58 -22.47
CA ALA A 159 14.69 -4.43 -21.31
C ALA A 159 14.05 -3.84 -20.05
N LEU A 160 14.05 -2.51 -19.91
CA LEU A 160 13.37 -1.81 -18.82
C LEU A 160 11.85 -1.94 -18.91
N ASP A 161 11.27 -1.77 -20.10
CA ASP A 161 9.82 -1.96 -20.34
C ASP A 161 9.39 -3.39 -19.97
N ILE A 162 10.14 -4.39 -20.42
CA ILE A 162 9.91 -5.80 -20.07
C ILE A 162 9.96 -6.01 -18.56
N ALA A 163 10.98 -5.48 -17.88
CA ALA A 163 11.15 -5.66 -16.44
C ALA A 163 10.07 -4.93 -15.64
N PHE A 164 9.62 -3.76 -16.10
CA PHE A 164 8.49 -3.05 -15.53
C PHE A 164 7.19 -3.87 -15.64
N ARG A 165 6.90 -4.45 -16.80
CA ARG A 165 5.73 -5.32 -16.99
C ARG A 165 5.75 -6.54 -16.08
N GLU A 166 6.92 -7.15 -15.88
CA GLU A 166 7.07 -8.21 -14.87
C GLU A 166 6.76 -7.71 -13.45
N LEU A 167 7.29 -6.54 -13.08
CA LEU A 167 7.04 -5.92 -11.77
C LEU A 167 5.55 -5.62 -11.57
N TYR A 168 4.91 -5.08 -12.60
CA TYR A 168 3.51 -4.72 -12.61
C TYR A 168 2.60 -5.93 -12.38
N VAL A 169 2.78 -6.99 -13.18
CA VAL A 169 2.00 -8.22 -13.03
C VAL A 169 2.25 -8.88 -11.67
N ALA A 170 3.48 -8.79 -11.15
CA ALA A 170 3.80 -9.31 -9.82
C ALA A 170 3.15 -8.50 -8.69
N TYR A 171 3.03 -7.18 -8.85
CA TYR A 171 2.22 -6.32 -8.00
C TYR A 171 0.74 -6.73 -8.05
N GLU A 172 0.17 -6.94 -9.24
CA GLU A 172 -1.22 -7.37 -9.36
C GLU A 172 -1.50 -8.72 -8.67
N LEU A 173 -0.51 -9.61 -8.61
CA LEU A 173 -0.62 -10.86 -7.85
C LEU A 173 -0.63 -10.61 -6.34
N LEU A 174 0.14 -9.64 -5.84
CA LEU A 174 0.09 -9.21 -4.44
C LEU A 174 -1.28 -8.58 -4.11
N GLU A 175 -1.86 -7.79 -5.02
CA GLU A 175 -3.23 -7.27 -4.87
C GLU A 175 -4.25 -8.40 -4.67
N VAL A 176 -4.18 -9.42 -5.52
CA VAL A 176 -5.06 -10.60 -5.40
C VAL A 176 -4.80 -11.37 -4.10
N ALA A 177 -3.58 -11.36 -3.57
CA ALA A 177 -3.27 -11.96 -2.26
C ALA A 177 -4.00 -11.27 -1.10
N PHE A 178 -4.32 -9.98 -1.23
CA PHE A 178 -5.07 -9.20 -0.23
C PHE A 178 -6.60 -9.25 -0.40
N GLU A 179 -7.12 -9.67 -1.56
CA GLU A 179 -8.57 -9.63 -1.88
C GLU A 179 -9.50 -10.30 -0.85
N ASP A 180 -9.02 -11.35 -0.18
CA ASP A 180 -9.80 -12.10 0.81
C ASP A 180 -9.70 -11.55 2.24
N TYR A 181 -8.88 -10.52 2.44
CA TYR A 181 -8.55 -9.98 3.75
C TYR A 181 -9.02 -8.53 3.91
N HIS A 182 -9.62 -8.26 5.06
CA HIS A 182 -9.86 -6.92 5.56
C HIS A 182 -8.76 -6.55 6.55
N TYR A 183 -8.17 -5.38 6.34
CA TYR A 183 -7.35 -4.69 7.31
C TYR A 183 -7.74 -3.22 7.36
N ASP A 184 -8.02 -2.71 8.56
CA ASP A 184 -8.16 -1.30 8.83
C ASP A 184 -6.99 -0.88 9.73
N PRO A 185 -6.05 -0.05 9.24
CA PRO A 185 -4.91 0.36 10.02
C PRO A 185 -5.28 1.26 11.22
N ASP A 186 -6.48 1.86 11.20
CA ASP A 186 -6.99 2.74 12.26
C ASP A 186 -7.90 1.99 13.25
N GLU A 187 -8.13 0.70 13.04
CA GLU A 187 -8.95 -0.10 13.93
C GLU A 187 -8.35 -0.17 15.34
N GLY A 188 -9.17 0.11 16.35
CA GLY A 188 -8.72 0.23 17.73
C GLY A 188 -8.14 1.60 18.09
N LEU A 189 -8.06 2.53 17.13
CA LEU A 189 -7.76 3.95 17.36
C LEU A 189 -9.04 4.80 17.50
N GLU A 190 -10.22 4.19 17.63
CA GLU A 190 -11.46 4.93 17.79
C GLU A 190 -11.44 5.78 19.07
N LEU A 191 -12.08 6.95 19.01
CA LEU A 191 -12.26 7.77 20.20
C LEU A 191 -13.04 6.98 21.24
N ARG A 192 -12.50 6.95 22.47
CA ARG A 192 -13.21 6.35 23.59
C ARG A 192 -14.57 7.05 23.76
N PRO A 193 -15.67 6.32 24.02
CA PRO A 193 -17.00 6.91 24.14
C PRO A 193 -17.05 8.11 25.09
N GLU A 194 -16.32 8.05 26.21
CA GLU A 194 -16.28 9.14 27.19
C GLU A 194 -15.65 10.41 26.63
N PHE A 195 -14.64 10.28 25.76
CA PHE A 195 -14.01 11.42 25.10
C PHE A 195 -14.85 11.93 23.93
N ALA A 196 -15.54 11.04 23.20
CA ALA A 196 -16.47 11.43 22.15
C ALA A 196 -17.63 12.26 22.72
N GLU A 197 -18.23 11.81 23.83
CA GLU A 197 -19.27 12.56 24.56
C GLU A 197 -18.75 13.91 25.09
N GLU A 198 -17.52 13.96 25.64
CA GLU A 198 -16.91 15.22 26.07
C GLU A 198 -16.72 16.18 24.89
N LEU A 199 -16.27 15.67 23.74
CA LEU A 199 -16.07 16.46 22.54
C LEU A 199 -17.40 17.01 22.00
N GLU A 200 -18.43 16.17 21.93
CA GLU A 200 -19.78 16.58 21.51
C GLU A 200 -20.36 17.64 22.44
N GLN A 201 -20.19 17.49 23.76
CA GLN A 201 -20.64 18.49 24.72
C GLN A 201 -19.88 19.83 24.55
N ARG A 202 -18.56 19.79 24.34
CA ARG A 202 -17.77 21.02 24.11
C ARG A 202 -18.16 21.73 22.82
N ILE A 203 -18.51 20.98 21.77
CA ILE A 203 -19.04 21.54 20.52
C ILE A 203 -20.41 22.19 20.79
N ALA A 204 -21.31 21.49 21.48
CA ALA A 204 -22.63 22.02 21.84
C ALA A 204 -22.53 23.29 22.71
N ASP A 205 -21.64 23.32 23.71
CA ASP A 205 -21.38 24.49 24.55
C ASP A 205 -20.83 25.66 23.70
N HIS A 206 -19.99 25.38 22.70
CA HIS A 206 -19.50 26.39 21.78
C HIS A 206 -20.62 26.96 20.89
N GLU A 207 -21.45 26.09 20.31
CA GLU A 207 -22.60 26.49 19.49
C GLU A 207 -23.65 27.27 20.30
N ALA A 208 -23.83 26.93 21.58
CA ALA A 208 -24.68 27.65 22.52
C ALA A 208 -24.07 29.00 23.00
N GLY A 209 -22.80 29.26 22.68
CA GLY A 209 -22.07 30.46 23.13
C GLY A 209 -21.66 30.42 24.61
N GLU A 210 -21.72 29.24 25.23
CA GLU A 210 -21.39 28.99 26.64
C GLU A 210 -19.91 28.61 26.81
N ALA A 211 -19.26 28.11 25.76
CA ALA A 211 -17.83 27.80 25.79
C ALA A 211 -16.95 29.04 25.65
N LYS A 212 -15.94 29.13 26.52
CA LYS A 212 -14.89 30.14 26.43
C LYS A 212 -13.93 29.79 25.29
N MET A 213 -13.96 30.59 24.23
CA MET A 213 -13.01 30.49 23.12
C MET A 213 -11.70 31.19 23.47
N PHE A 214 -10.60 30.58 23.08
CA PHE A 214 -9.26 31.17 23.15
C PHE A 214 -8.76 31.41 21.73
N THR A 215 -8.14 32.55 21.49
CA THR A 215 -7.49 32.79 20.21
C THR A 215 -6.22 31.96 20.09
N LEU A 216 -5.80 31.69 18.86
CA LEU A 216 -4.51 31.02 18.59
C LEU A 216 -3.34 31.78 19.22
N GLU A 217 -3.39 33.11 19.27
CA GLU A 217 -2.38 33.95 19.93
C GLU A 217 -2.37 33.78 21.45
N GLU A 218 -3.54 33.61 22.09
CA GLU A 218 -3.65 33.36 23.52
C GLU A 218 -3.07 31.99 23.89
N VAL A 219 -3.39 30.95 23.11
CA VAL A 219 -2.84 29.60 23.27
C VAL A 219 -1.33 29.62 23.04
N ALA A 220 -0.85 30.26 21.98
CA ALA A 220 0.57 30.34 21.67
C ALA A 220 1.37 31.04 22.78
N LYS A 221 0.79 32.09 23.38
CA LYS A 221 1.38 32.79 24.52
C LYS A 221 1.46 31.90 25.76
N GLU A 222 0.42 31.11 26.03
CA GLU A 222 0.38 30.17 27.16
C GLU A 222 1.45 29.07 27.03
N PHE A 223 1.62 28.52 25.83
CA PHE A 223 2.62 27.48 25.57
C PHE A 223 4.02 28.01 25.22
N GLY A 224 4.24 29.32 25.27
CA GLY A 224 5.53 29.95 24.95
C GLY A 224 5.97 29.78 23.49
N VAL A 225 5.03 29.51 22.59
CA VAL A 225 5.27 29.29 21.16
C VAL A 225 5.11 30.60 20.40
N LYS A 226 6.05 30.92 19.50
CA LYS A 226 5.87 32.02 18.55
C LYS A 226 5.19 31.48 17.28
N LEU A 227 3.97 31.92 17.02
CA LEU A 227 3.29 31.65 15.76
C LEU A 227 4.07 32.31 14.62
N LYS A 228 4.49 31.51 13.62
CA LYS A 228 4.97 32.05 12.35
C LYS A 228 3.76 32.27 11.46
N CYS A 229 3.29 33.51 11.34
CA CYS A 229 2.31 33.85 10.32
C CYS A 229 2.98 33.70 8.94
N THR A 230 2.58 32.70 8.16
CA THR A 230 2.78 32.71 6.71
C THR A 230 1.85 33.75 6.11
N ARG A 231 2.43 34.80 5.51
CA ARG A 231 1.72 35.66 4.55
C ARG A 231 1.72 35.00 3.18
#